data_AF-A0A0L0SJK3-F1
#
_entry.id   AF-A0A0L0SJK3-F1
#
_cell.length_a   1.000
_cell.length_b   1.000
_cell.length_c   1.000
_cell.angle_alpha   90.00
_cell.angle_beta   90.00
_cell.angle_gamma   90.00
#
_symmetry.space_group_name_H-M   'P 1'
#
loop_
_entity.id
_entity.type
_entity.pdbx_description
1 polymer ?
#
loop_
_entity_poly.entity_id
_entity_poly.type
_entity_poly.pdbx_seq_one_letter_code
_entity_poly.pdbx_strand_id
1 'polypeptide(L)'
;MRFPLLDIEELAGTVHIGIIGGSGLYALDNLAVIGAVYPYTPWGHPSDHITICATASGTKVAFLPRHGKGHFWTPSEVPARANLAALKRLGVRAILAFSAVGSLREEIRPGDFVLPEQIIDRTKGIRPASFFDKGIVGHVPFGDPAGVHAAPARRATLICMEGPAFSTRAESHMYRSWGGDVINMSVLPEAKLAREAEIAYQMVCMATDYDCWREEHEAVTVETVVATMHANKDNAKRLVEAVIPDLEVAVKDLEAPFFDKIRGAAKFAVMTAPEKVLPEAAERVRYLHPQYTYAATN
;
A
#
# COMPACT_ATOMS: atom_id res chain seq x y z
N MET A 1 4.27 -25.21 -2.40
CA MET A 1 4.16 -25.49 -3.84
C MET A 1 5.22 -24.69 -4.57
N ARG A 2 5.97 -25.31 -5.50
CA ARG A 2 6.86 -24.59 -6.42
C ARG A 2 6.03 -24.16 -7.62
N PHE A 3 5.73 -22.87 -7.71
CA PHE A 3 5.19 -22.26 -8.93
C PHE A 3 6.37 -21.87 -9.84
N PRO A 4 6.16 -21.70 -11.16
CA PRO A 4 7.25 -21.31 -12.05
C PRO A 4 7.82 -19.94 -11.64
N LEU A 5 9.13 -19.81 -11.77
CA LEU A 5 9.83 -18.52 -11.68
C LEU A 5 9.57 -17.75 -12.98
N LEU A 6 9.05 -16.54 -12.86
CA LEU A 6 8.77 -15.66 -13.99
C LEU A 6 9.82 -14.55 -14.06
N ASP A 7 10.07 -14.05 -15.25
CA ASP A 7 10.86 -12.84 -15.45
C ASP A 7 9.97 -11.60 -15.27
N ILE A 8 10.42 -10.63 -14.46
CA ILE A 8 9.69 -9.39 -14.24
C ILE A 8 9.60 -8.54 -15.51
N GLU A 9 10.60 -8.60 -16.39
CA GLU A 9 10.65 -7.84 -17.63
C GLU A 9 9.68 -8.42 -18.68
N GLU A 10 9.48 -9.74 -18.71
CA GLU A 10 8.49 -10.39 -19.57
C GLU A 10 7.04 -10.10 -19.13
N LEU A 11 6.84 -9.86 -17.83
CA LEU A 11 5.54 -9.50 -17.27
C LEU A 11 5.25 -8.00 -17.35
N ALA A 12 6.29 -7.17 -17.51
CA ALA A 12 6.18 -5.73 -17.51
C ALA A 12 5.14 -5.26 -18.53
N GLY A 13 4.15 -4.51 -18.05
CA GLY A 13 3.06 -4.02 -18.90
C GLY A 13 1.94 -5.02 -19.17
N THR A 14 1.95 -6.21 -18.54
CA THR A 14 0.84 -7.18 -18.59
C THR A 14 0.16 -7.37 -17.23
N VAL A 15 0.73 -6.82 -16.15
CA VAL A 15 0.18 -6.87 -14.79
C VAL A 15 0.03 -5.44 -14.27
N HIS A 16 -1.21 -4.93 -14.25
CA HIS A 16 -1.49 -3.54 -13.90
C HIS A 16 -2.04 -3.35 -12.48
N ILE A 17 -2.51 -4.42 -11.86
CA ILE A 17 -3.13 -4.39 -10.53
C ILE A 17 -2.18 -5.07 -9.53
N GLY A 18 -1.87 -4.36 -8.46
CA GLY A 18 -1.14 -4.88 -7.31
C GLY A 18 -2.06 -5.00 -6.09
N ILE A 19 -1.93 -6.09 -5.35
CA ILE A 19 -2.58 -6.32 -4.08
C ILE A 19 -1.51 -6.45 -3.02
N ILE A 20 -1.52 -5.54 -2.03
CA ILE A 20 -0.64 -5.65 -0.86
C ILE A 20 -1.45 -6.24 0.29
N GLY A 21 -1.14 -7.48 0.65
CA GLY A 21 -1.81 -8.21 1.72
C GLY A 21 -1.24 -7.86 3.09
N GLY A 22 -2.05 -7.26 3.97
CA GLY A 22 -1.69 -7.05 5.37
C GLY A 22 -1.94 -8.28 6.24
N SER A 23 -1.92 -8.08 7.55
CA SER A 23 -2.30 -9.07 8.54
C SER A 23 -3.65 -9.73 8.19
N GLY A 24 -3.66 -11.06 8.04
CA GLY A 24 -4.84 -11.84 7.68
C GLY A 24 -4.95 -12.20 6.19
N LEU A 25 -4.27 -11.48 5.29
CA LEU A 25 -4.29 -11.76 3.85
C LEU A 25 -2.87 -12.05 3.34
N TYR A 26 -2.50 -13.33 3.31
CA TYR A 26 -1.15 -13.78 2.88
C TYR A 26 -1.10 -14.49 1.52
N ALA A 27 -2.27 -14.73 0.92
CA ALA A 27 -2.41 -15.31 -0.42
C ALA A 27 -3.82 -15.05 -0.97
N LEU A 28 -3.92 -15.00 -2.30
CA LEU A 28 -5.17 -15.00 -3.06
C LEU A 28 -5.43 -16.42 -3.60
N ASP A 29 -5.71 -17.35 -2.69
CA ASP A 29 -5.94 -18.77 -3.02
C ASP A 29 -7.25 -19.02 -3.79
N ASN A 30 -8.12 -18.01 -3.90
CA ASN A 30 -9.31 -18.01 -4.77
C ASN A 30 -8.98 -17.66 -6.23
N LEU A 31 -7.74 -17.28 -6.54
CA LEU A 31 -7.27 -17.01 -7.90
C LEU A 31 -6.25 -18.07 -8.34
N ALA A 32 -6.17 -18.30 -9.65
CA ALA A 32 -5.20 -19.24 -10.20
C ALA A 32 -3.78 -18.66 -10.09
N VAL A 33 -2.87 -19.34 -9.39
CA VAL A 33 -1.47 -18.91 -9.30
C VAL A 33 -0.74 -19.26 -10.60
N ILE A 34 -0.21 -18.24 -11.27
CA ILE A 34 0.54 -18.37 -12.52
C ILE A 34 2.02 -18.60 -12.24
N GLY A 35 2.58 -17.94 -11.23
CA GLY A 35 4.01 -18.00 -10.93
C GLY A 35 4.42 -16.99 -9.86
N ALA A 36 5.72 -16.79 -9.72
CA ALA A 36 6.27 -15.79 -8.80
C ALA A 36 7.48 -15.07 -9.42
N VAL A 37 7.68 -13.82 -9.03
CA VAL A 37 8.88 -13.03 -9.32
C VAL A 37 9.64 -12.70 -8.04
N TYR A 38 10.97 -12.67 -8.13
CA TYR A 38 11.88 -12.41 -7.00
C TYR A 38 12.75 -11.17 -7.29
N PRO A 39 12.15 -9.97 -7.33
CA PRO A 39 12.87 -8.79 -7.76
C PRO A 39 13.87 -8.31 -6.72
N TYR A 40 14.96 -7.72 -7.20
CA TYR A 40 15.86 -6.89 -6.42
C TYR A 40 15.74 -5.45 -6.90
N THR A 41 15.60 -4.51 -5.97
CA THR A 41 15.43 -3.09 -6.26
C THR A 41 16.64 -2.30 -5.74
N PRO A 42 16.83 -1.04 -6.16
CA PRO A 42 17.82 -0.15 -5.56
C PRO A 42 17.65 0.07 -4.04
N TRP A 43 16.49 -0.31 -3.48
CA TRP A 43 16.19 -0.24 -2.04
C TRP A 43 16.21 -1.61 -1.35
N GLY A 44 16.73 -2.64 -2.02
CA GLY A 44 16.86 -4.00 -1.50
C GLY A 44 15.73 -4.92 -1.97
N HIS A 45 15.54 -6.01 -1.22
CA HIS A 45 14.48 -6.98 -1.46
C HIS A 45 13.13 -6.48 -0.91
N PRO A 46 12.01 -6.76 -1.61
CA PRO A 46 10.68 -6.60 -1.04
C PRO A 46 10.47 -7.51 0.18
N SER A 47 9.33 -7.35 0.85
CA SER A 47 8.95 -8.15 2.01
C SER A 47 8.96 -9.66 1.73
N ASP A 48 8.63 -10.06 0.50
CA ASP A 48 8.66 -11.43 -0.01
C ASP A 48 8.67 -11.42 -1.55
N HIS A 49 8.67 -12.59 -2.19
CA HIS A 49 8.38 -12.71 -3.61
C HIS A 49 6.97 -12.20 -3.94
N ILE A 50 6.81 -11.64 -5.13
CA ILE A 50 5.51 -11.22 -5.65
C ILE A 50 4.90 -12.42 -6.37
N THR A 51 3.74 -12.85 -5.91
CA THR A 51 2.97 -13.93 -6.55
C THR A 51 2.14 -13.35 -7.68
N ILE A 52 2.16 -13.96 -8.86
CA ILE A 52 1.31 -13.56 -9.98
C ILE A 52 0.12 -14.51 -10.02
N CYS A 53 -1.07 -13.96 -9.89
CA CYS A 53 -2.34 -14.68 -9.98
C CYS A 53 -3.12 -14.25 -11.23
N ALA A 54 -4.07 -15.07 -11.66
CA ALA A 54 -5.03 -14.72 -12.70
C ALA A 54 -6.47 -15.04 -12.25
N THR A 55 -7.40 -14.17 -12.63
CA THR A 55 -8.83 -14.45 -12.58
C THR A 55 -9.23 -15.44 -13.67
N ALA A 56 -10.46 -15.98 -13.59
CA ALA A 56 -11.00 -16.84 -14.63
C ALA A 56 -11.08 -16.16 -16.02
N SER A 57 -11.20 -14.83 -16.07
CA SER A 57 -11.18 -14.05 -17.30
C SER A 57 -9.77 -13.75 -17.84
N GLY A 58 -8.73 -14.22 -17.15
CA GLY A 58 -7.33 -14.05 -17.55
C GLY A 58 -6.68 -12.75 -17.08
N THR A 59 -7.38 -11.92 -16.31
CA THR A 59 -6.79 -10.69 -15.73
C THR A 59 -5.71 -11.06 -14.73
N LYS A 60 -4.48 -10.59 -14.95
CA LYS A 60 -3.33 -10.86 -14.09
C LYS A 60 -3.25 -9.84 -12.95
N VAL A 61 -2.90 -10.33 -11.76
CA VAL A 61 -2.78 -9.54 -10.54
C VAL A 61 -1.50 -9.90 -9.82
N ALA A 62 -0.76 -8.90 -9.36
CA ALA A 62 0.42 -9.08 -8.53
C ALA A 62 0.02 -9.09 -7.05
N PHE A 63 0.45 -10.07 -6.27
CA PHE A 63 0.18 -10.16 -4.85
C PHE A 63 1.48 -10.14 -4.04
N LEU A 64 1.57 -9.24 -3.06
CA LEU A 64 2.71 -9.08 -2.16
C LEU A 64 2.25 -9.09 -0.69
N PRO A 65 2.64 -10.06 0.14
CA PRO A 65 2.36 -10.00 1.57
C PRO A 65 3.25 -8.97 2.27
N ARG A 66 2.65 -7.91 2.84
CA ARG A 66 3.36 -6.78 3.46
C ARG A 66 4.34 -7.22 4.54
N HIS A 67 3.95 -8.17 5.38
CA HIS A 67 4.75 -8.67 6.49
C HIS A 67 5.55 -9.93 6.13
N GLY A 68 5.58 -10.28 4.84
CA GLY A 68 6.13 -11.54 4.35
C GLY A 68 5.33 -12.78 4.77
N LYS A 69 5.57 -13.92 4.13
CA LYS A 69 4.96 -15.19 4.55
C LYS A 69 5.51 -15.59 5.92
N GLY A 70 4.61 -15.76 6.90
CA GLY A 70 4.99 -16.03 8.29
C GLY A 70 5.07 -14.77 9.17
N HIS A 71 4.76 -13.59 8.63
CA HIS A 71 4.59 -12.35 9.42
C HIS A 71 5.84 -11.91 10.19
N PHE A 72 7.00 -11.91 9.53
CA PHE A 72 8.29 -11.67 10.19
C PHE A 72 8.74 -10.21 10.19
N TRP A 73 8.13 -9.34 9.39
CA TRP A 73 8.41 -7.89 9.42
C TRP A 73 7.47 -7.17 10.38
N THR A 74 8.01 -6.43 11.35
CA THR A 74 7.22 -5.44 12.10
C THR A 74 6.80 -4.29 11.18
N PRO A 75 5.74 -3.52 11.50
CA PRO A 75 5.32 -2.39 10.66
C PRO A 75 6.42 -1.36 10.37
N SER A 76 7.35 -1.15 11.30
CA SER A 76 8.48 -0.23 11.16
C SER A 76 9.58 -0.76 10.24
N GLU A 77 9.73 -2.08 10.12
CA GLU A 77 10.81 -2.73 9.38
C GLU A 77 10.41 -3.14 7.96
N VAL A 78 9.10 -3.13 7.64
CA VAL A 78 8.60 -3.44 6.30
C VAL A 78 9.39 -2.62 5.25
N PRO A 79 10.02 -3.26 4.26
CA PRO A 79 10.82 -2.58 3.25
C PRO A 79 9.95 -1.91 2.18
N ALA A 80 9.13 -0.94 2.59
CA ALA A 80 8.09 -0.34 1.77
C ALA A 80 8.62 0.25 0.45
N ARG A 81 9.83 0.84 0.45
CA ARG A 81 10.48 1.34 -0.76
C ARG A 81 10.74 0.22 -1.78
N ALA A 82 11.27 -0.91 -1.33
CA ALA A 82 11.52 -2.06 -2.21
C ALA A 82 10.19 -2.67 -2.70
N ASN A 83 9.17 -2.74 -1.85
CA ASN A 83 7.83 -3.21 -2.22
C ASN A 83 7.24 -2.39 -3.37
N LEU A 84 7.16 -1.06 -3.21
CA LEU A 84 6.57 -0.19 -4.21
C LEU A 84 7.42 -0.10 -5.47
N ALA A 85 8.75 -0.09 -5.33
CA ALA A 85 9.64 -0.08 -6.49
C ALA A 85 9.51 -1.35 -7.34
N ALA A 86 9.41 -2.52 -6.70
CA ALA A 86 9.21 -3.77 -7.40
C ALA A 86 7.85 -3.83 -8.13
N LEU A 87 6.77 -3.39 -7.48
CA LEU A 87 5.45 -3.31 -8.09
C LEU A 87 5.44 -2.32 -9.27
N LYS A 88 6.09 -1.16 -9.12
CA LYS A 88 6.25 -0.19 -10.21
C LYS A 88 6.98 -0.82 -11.41
N ARG A 89 8.09 -1.51 -11.16
CA ARG A 89 8.88 -2.16 -12.21
C ARG A 89 8.09 -3.25 -12.96
N LEU A 90 7.24 -3.99 -12.25
CA LEU A 90 6.34 -4.99 -12.83
C LEU A 90 5.26 -4.36 -13.74
N GLY A 91 5.04 -3.05 -13.67
CA GLY A 91 4.04 -2.33 -14.47
C GLY A 91 2.70 -2.12 -13.75
N VAL A 92 2.67 -2.28 -12.43
CA VAL A 92 1.49 -1.98 -11.61
C VAL A 92 1.18 -0.48 -11.69
N ARG A 93 -0.10 -0.18 -11.92
CA ARG A 93 -0.68 1.17 -12.03
C ARG A 93 -1.64 1.48 -10.90
N ALA A 94 -2.29 0.47 -10.33
CA ALA A 94 -3.15 0.62 -9.16
C ALA A 94 -2.85 -0.45 -8.10
N ILE A 95 -2.86 -0.03 -6.84
CA ILE A 95 -2.67 -0.88 -5.67
C ILE A 95 -3.91 -0.83 -4.79
N LEU A 96 -4.46 -2.01 -4.48
CA LEU A 96 -5.37 -2.20 -3.36
C LEU A 96 -4.60 -2.83 -2.21
N ALA A 97 -4.38 -2.05 -1.16
CA ALA A 97 -3.64 -2.46 0.02
C ALA A 97 -4.62 -2.83 1.12
N PHE A 98 -4.45 -3.98 1.77
CA PHE A 98 -5.32 -4.42 2.86
C PHE A 98 -4.64 -4.21 4.21
N SER A 99 -5.36 -3.74 5.21
CA SER A 99 -4.87 -3.64 6.58
C SER A 99 -5.97 -3.97 7.57
N ALA A 100 -5.63 -4.74 8.62
CA ALA A 100 -6.44 -4.69 9.83
C ALA A 100 -6.30 -3.32 10.50
N VAL A 101 -7.36 -2.87 11.15
CA VAL A 101 -7.42 -1.61 11.89
C VAL A 101 -8.17 -1.79 13.21
N GLY A 102 -7.77 -1.00 14.20
CA GLY A 102 -8.64 -0.70 15.34
C GLY A 102 -9.65 0.37 14.95
N SER A 103 -10.90 0.21 15.36
CA SER A 103 -11.95 1.21 15.18
C SER A 103 -11.87 2.28 16.27
N LEU A 104 -11.90 3.54 15.86
CA LEU A 104 -12.00 4.69 16.74
C LEU A 104 -13.44 5.24 16.79
N ARG A 105 -14.43 4.51 16.27
CA ARG A 105 -15.84 4.94 16.16
C ARG A 105 -16.78 3.83 16.59
N GLU A 106 -17.90 4.19 17.22
CA GLU A 106 -18.88 3.20 17.70
C GLU A 106 -19.55 2.47 16.53
N GLU A 107 -19.78 3.19 15.45
CA GLU A 107 -20.50 2.74 14.27
C GLU A 107 -19.65 1.96 13.26
N ILE A 108 -18.32 1.92 13.42
CA ILE A 108 -17.41 1.09 12.63
C ILE A 108 -17.10 -0.14 13.48
N ARG A 109 -17.75 -1.26 13.17
CA ARG A 109 -17.71 -2.47 13.99
C ARG A 109 -16.65 -3.43 13.50
N PRO A 110 -16.06 -4.28 14.35
CA PRO A 110 -15.25 -5.41 13.90
C PRO A 110 -15.97 -6.22 12.81
N GLY A 111 -15.29 -6.45 11.70
CA GLY A 111 -15.86 -7.05 10.48
C GLY A 111 -16.20 -6.04 9.37
N ASP A 112 -16.36 -4.76 9.69
CA ASP A 112 -16.65 -3.73 8.71
C ASP A 112 -15.44 -3.40 7.84
N PHE A 113 -15.70 -3.14 6.56
CA PHE A 113 -14.73 -2.57 5.63
C PHE A 113 -14.82 -1.04 5.64
N VAL A 114 -13.66 -0.39 5.68
CA VAL A 114 -13.54 1.07 5.64
C VAL A 114 -12.54 1.45 4.56
N LEU A 115 -12.90 2.42 3.72
CA LEU A 115 -12.01 2.98 2.69
C LEU A 115 -11.65 4.41 3.10
N PRO A 116 -10.55 4.61 3.86
CA PRO A 116 -10.15 5.95 4.25
C PRO A 116 -9.72 6.78 3.04
N GLU A 117 -10.10 8.06 3.07
CA GLU A 117 -9.72 9.06 2.06
C GLU A 117 -8.61 9.98 2.57
N GLN A 118 -8.44 10.07 3.89
CA GLN A 118 -7.50 10.94 4.56
C GLN A 118 -6.67 10.17 5.58
N ILE A 119 -5.47 10.68 5.86
CA ILE A 119 -4.51 10.03 6.76
C ILE A 119 -3.93 11.06 7.71
N ILE A 120 -3.84 10.72 8.99
CA ILE A 120 -3.05 11.46 9.98
C ILE A 120 -1.79 10.65 10.30
N ASP A 121 -0.63 11.24 10.05
CA ASP A 121 0.68 10.61 10.24
C ASP A 121 1.14 10.74 11.71
N ARG A 122 1.20 9.61 12.40
CA ARG A 122 1.76 9.45 13.76
C ARG A 122 2.92 8.46 13.79
N THR A 123 3.55 8.24 12.64
CA THR A 123 4.85 7.56 12.57
C THR A 123 5.94 8.49 13.13
N LYS A 124 7.08 7.91 13.50
CA LYS A 124 8.18 8.58 14.23
C LYS A 124 9.37 8.95 13.35
N GLY A 125 9.23 8.88 12.03
CA GLY A 125 10.29 9.24 11.08
C GLY A 125 11.45 8.23 10.99
N ILE A 126 11.35 7.08 11.65
CA ILE A 126 12.35 5.99 11.54
C ILE A 126 12.21 5.19 10.23
N ARG A 127 11.04 5.31 9.59
CA ARG A 127 10.72 4.63 8.34
C ARG A 127 11.18 5.48 7.16
N PRO A 128 11.95 4.94 6.20
CA PRO A 128 12.26 5.66 4.98
C PRO A 128 10.98 5.95 4.17
N ALA A 129 10.61 7.22 4.09
CA ALA A 129 9.29 7.65 3.60
C ALA A 129 9.30 8.34 2.22
N SER A 130 10.44 8.35 1.53
CA SER A 130 10.59 8.91 0.18
C SER A 130 11.62 8.13 -0.64
N PHE A 131 11.41 8.11 -1.95
CA PHE A 131 12.37 7.72 -2.99
C PHE A 131 13.31 8.86 -3.37
N PHE A 132 12.91 10.11 -3.13
CA PHE A 132 13.74 11.29 -3.32
C PHE A 132 14.60 11.53 -2.07
N ASP A 133 15.76 10.89 -2.03
CA ASP A 133 16.73 11.03 -0.95
C ASP A 133 18.17 11.11 -1.47
N LYS A 134 19.13 11.38 -0.57
CA LYS A 134 20.58 11.22 -0.81
C LYS A 134 21.05 11.83 -2.14
N GLY A 135 20.80 13.12 -2.35
CA GLY A 135 21.28 13.86 -3.53
C GLY A 135 20.22 14.23 -4.56
N ILE A 136 18.95 13.93 -4.29
CA ILE A 136 17.80 14.46 -5.03
C ILE A 136 16.66 14.77 -4.05
N VAL A 137 16.03 15.93 -4.22
CA VAL A 137 14.92 16.40 -3.40
C VAL A 137 13.68 16.50 -4.28
N GLY A 138 12.59 15.86 -3.84
CA GLY A 138 11.29 15.90 -4.49
C GLY A 138 10.17 16.16 -3.48
N HIS A 139 9.23 17.04 -3.83
CA HIS A 139 8.05 17.35 -3.02
C HIS A 139 6.77 17.02 -3.80
N VAL A 140 6.30 15.78 -3.68
CA VAL A 140 5.07 15.36 -4.37
C VAL A 140 3.84 15.78 -3.55
N PRO A 141 2.81 16.41 -4.16
CA PRO A 141 1.57 16.74 -3.47
C PRO A 141 0.87 15.50 -2.90
N PHE A 142 0.40 15.60 -1.66
CA PHE A 142 -0.22 14.49 -0.94
C PHE A 142 -1.48 14.89 -0.15
N GLY A 143 -2.12 16.01 -0.53
CA GLY A 143 -3.33 16.51 0.15
C GLY A 143 -4.52 15.56 0.07
N ASP A 144 -4.59 14.75 -1.00
CA ASP A 144 -5.59 13.71 -1.20
C ASP A 144 -4.87 12.37 -1.40
N PRO A 145 -4.64 11.58 -0.34
CA PRO A 145 -3.81 10.38 -0.40
C PRO A 145 -4.47 9.22 -1.15
N ALA A 146 -5.80 9.10 -1.09
CA ALA A 146 -6.56 8.08 -1.81
C ALA A 146 -6.62 8.36 -3.32
N GLY A 147 -6.44 7.31 -4.12
CA GLY A 147 -6.41 7.38 -5.57
C GLY A 147 -7.31 6.38 -6.28
N VAL A 148 -8.12 5.57 -5.58
CA VAL A 148 -9.12 4.68 -6.21
C VAL A 148 -10.44 4.83 -5.45
N HIS A 149 -11.39 5.56 -6.04
CA HIS A 149 -12.73 5.73 -5.45
C HIS A 149 -13.60 4.51 -5.79
N ALA A 150 -13.48 3.43 -5.03
CA ALA A 150 -14.38 2.29 -5.15
C ALA A 150 -15.69 2.57 -4.39
N ALA A 151 -16.71 3.05 -5.12
CA ALA A 151 -18.09 3.22 -4.66
C ALA A 151 -18.26 4.21 -3.46
N PRO A 152 -19.49 4.60 -3.05
CA PRO A 152 -19.69 5.53 -1.95
C PRO A 152 -19.48 4.83 -0.61
N ALA A 153 -18.23 4.51 -0.29
CA ALA A 153 -17.84 4.10 1.04
C ALA A 153 -17.83 5.32 1.98
N ARG A 154 -18.07 5.09 3.27
CA ARG A 154 -18.01 6.14 4.30
C ARG A 154 -16.61 6.80 4.27
N ARG A 155 -16.56 8.10 3.99
CA ARG A 155 -15.34 8.90 4.09
C ARG A 155 -14.79 8.76 5.51
N ALA A 156 -13.55 8.31 5.62
CA ALA A 156 -12.91 8.05 6.91
C ALA A 156 -11.47 8.60 6.94
N THR A 157 -11.02 8.96 8.13
CA THR A 157 -9.65 9.38 8.42
C THR A 157 -8.91 8.27 9.14
N LEU A 158 -7.84 7.77 8.52
CA LEU A 158 -6.98 6.73 9.10
C LEU A 158 -5.81 7.35 9.86
N ILE A 159 -5.69 7.00 11.14
CA ILE A 159 -4.50 7.31 11.94
C ILE A 159 -3.44 6.24 11.64
N CYS A 160 -2.24 6.64 11.24
CA CYS A 160 -1.12 5.72 11.07
C CYS A 160 -0.10 5.93 12.21
N MET A 161 -0.07 5.04 13.20
CA MET A 161 0.89 5.09 14.30
C MET A 161 2.15 4.26 14.01
N GLU A 162 3.20 4.46 14.81
CA GLU A 162 4.47 3.74 14.63
C GLU A 162 4.41 2.25 15.03
N GLY A 163 3.74 1.92 16.15
CA GLY A 163 3.84 0.59 16.74
C GLY A 163 5.22 0.31 17.38
N PRO A 164 5.58 -0.96 17.66
CA PRO A 164 4.73 -2.15 17.46
C PRO A 164 3.67 -2.33 18.57
N ALA A 165 3.81 -1.59 19.69
CA ALA A 165 2.79 -1.59 20.73
C ALA A 165 1.51 -0.92 20.23
N PHE A 166 0.36 -1.42 20.69
CA PHE A 166 -0.92 -0.75 20.52
C PHE A 166 -0.98 0.55 21.32
N SER A 167 -1.98 1.38 21.02
CA SER A 167 -2.23 2.64 21.71
C SER A 167 -2.44 2.43 23.22
N THR A 168 -2.01 3.40 24.00
CA THR A 168 -2.61 3.67 25.32
C THR A 168 -4.01 4.25 25.15
N ARG A 169 -4.85 4.15 26.19
CA ARG A 169 -6.20 4.74 26.16
C ARG A 169 -6.18 6.25 25.91
N ALA A 170 -5.21 6.95 26.52
CA ALA A 170 -5.04 8.38 26.33
C ALA A 170 -4.76 8.73 24.85
N GLU A 171 -3.93 7.92 24.17
CA GLU A 171 -3.69 8.07 22.73
C GLU A 171 -4.95 7.80 21.92
N SER A 172 -5.71 6.73 22.20
CA SER A 172 -6.96 6.44 21.49
C SER A 172 -7.98 7.58 21.64
N HIS A 173 -8.15 8.15 22.84
CA HIS A 173 -9.03 9.30 23.05
C HIS A 173 -8.53 10.56 22.34
N MET A 174 -7.22 10.79 22.30
CA MET A 174 -6.62 11.89 21.54
C MET A 174 -6.87 11.72 20.04
N TYR A 175 -6.66 10.52 19.49
CA TYR A 175 -6.89 10.26 18.07
C TYR A 175 -8.36 10.41 17.68
N ARG A 176 -9.29 10.03 18.57
CA ARG A 176 -10.72 10.29 18.41
C ARG A 176 -11.05 11.78 18.40
N SER A 177 -10.43 12.56 19.30
CA SER A 177 -10.67 14.01 19.38
C SER A 177 -10.13 14.77 18.15
N TRP A 178 -9.14 14.23 17.47
CA TRP A 178 -8.65 14.75 16.18
C TRP A 178 -9.53 14.38 14.98
N GLY A 179 -10.57 13.57 15.19
CA GLY A 179 -11.43 13.13 14.10
C GLY A 179 -11.04 11.79 13.46
N GLY A 180 -10.06 11.07 14.01
CA GLY A 180 -9.69 9.73 13.51
C GLY A 180 -10.85 8.74 13.58
N ASP A 181 -11.02 7.95 12.52
CA ASP A 181 -12.09 6.95 12.41
C ASP A 181 -11.58 5.53 12.64
N VAL A 182 -10.38 5.24 12.14
CA VAL A 182 -9.70 3.96 12.25
C VAL A 182 -8.21 4.18 12.47
N ILE A 183 -7.51 3.21 13.04
CA ILE A 183 -6.07 3.27 13.32
C ILE A 183 -5.33 2.02 12.82
N ASN A 184 -4.20 2.21 12.13
CA ASN A 184 -3.26 1.13 11.82
C ASN A 184 -1.81 1.59 11.99
N MET A 185 -0.91 0.73 11.50
CA MET A 185 0.54 0.96 11.53
C MET A 185 1.19 0.89 10.14
N SER A 186 0.43 0.80 9.03
CA SER A 186 0.97 0.33 7.74
C SER A 186 0.65 1.20 6.53
N VAL A 187 -0.32 2.11 6.59
CA VAL A 187 -0.67 2.94 5.41
C VAL A 187 0.46 3.91 5.04
N LEU A 188 1.27 4.33 6.01
CA LEU A 188 2.47 5.13 5.78
C LEU A 188 3.74 4.34 6.14
N PRO A 189 4.80 4.42 5.33
CA PRO A 189 4.95 5.32 4.17
C PRO A 189 4.37 4.77 2.85
N GLU A 190 3.67 3.64 2.85
CA GLU A 190 3.19 2.95 1.64
C GLU A 190 2.45 3.86 0.65
N ALA A 191 1.48 4.65 1.13
CA ALA A 191 0.70 5.57 0.30
C ALA A 191 1.53 6.74 -0.27
N LYS A 192 2.47 7.29 0.52
CA LYS A 192 3.40 8.35 0.06
C LYS A 192 4.32 7.82 -1.05
N LEU A 193 4.85 6.61 -0.88
CA LEU A 193 5.72 5.97 -1.86
C LEU A 193 4.94 5.59 -3.14
N ALA A 194 3.70 5.11 -3.01
CA ALA A 194 2.85 4.88 -4.17
C ALA A 194 2.60 6.16 -4.97
N ARG A 195 2.36 7.29 -4.28
CA ARG A 195 2.24 8.61 -4.90
C ARG A 195 3.50 9.02 -5.65
N GLU A 196 4.68 8.88 -5.04
CA GLU A 196 5.96 9.18 -5.68
C GLU A 196 6.29 8.24 -6.85
N ALA A 197 5.79 7.01 -6.82
CA ALA A 197 5.90 6.05 -7.92
C ALA A 197 4.82 6.26 -9.01
N GLU A 198 3.94 7.25 -8.88
CA GLU A 198 2.80 7.51 -9.77
C GLU A 198 1.92 6.26 -9.92
N ILE A 199 1.58 5.63 -8.79
CA ILE A 199 0.68 4.48 -8.69
C ILE A 199 -0.57 4.90 -7.93
N ALA A 200 -1.75 4.60 -8.48
CA ALA A 200 -3.01 4.81 -7.79
C ALA A 200 -3.08 3.88 -6.58
N TYR A 201 -3.47 4.40 -5.42
CA TYR A 201 -3.40 3.66 -4.17
C TYR A 201 -4.69 3.80 -3.37
N GLN A 202 -5.21 2.69 -2.88
CA GLN A 202 -6.30 2.68 -1.90
C GLN A 202 -6.01 1.69 -0.79
N MET A 203 -6.11 2.18 0.44
CA MET A 203 -6.13 1.30 1.61
C MET A 203 -7.55 0.78 1.83
N VAL A 204 -7.67 -0.53 1.98
CA VAL A 204 -8.87 -1.25 2.38
C VAL A 204 -8.66 -1.68 3.83
N CYS A 205 -9.31 -0.97 4.73
CA CYS A 205 -9.24 -1.25 6.15
C CYS A 205 -10.31 -2.27 6.55
N MET A 206 -9.93 -3.24 7.35
CA MET A 206 -10.83 -4.22 7.95
C MET A 206 -10.80 -4.03 9.46
N ALA A 207 -11.89 -3.54 10.04
CA ALA A 207 -11.96 -3.36 11.48
C ALA A 207 -11.88 -4.71 12.18
N THR A 208 -10.96 -4.84 13.14
CA THR A 208 -10.77 -6.07 13.91
C THR A 208 -11.18 -5.94 15.37
N ASP A 209 -11.23 -4.72 15.87
CA ASP A 209 -11.43 -4.37 17.28
C ASP A 209 -11.79 -2.87 17.38
N TYR A 210 -11.97 -2.36 18.60
CA TYR A 210 -12.23 -0.95 18.88
C TYR A 210 -11.01 -0.25 19.49
N ASP A 211 -9.79 -0.62 19.08
CA ASP A 211 -8.55 -0.17 19.70
C ASP A 211 -8.62 -0.41 21.22
N CYS A 212 -8.37 0.60 22.06
CA CYS A 212 -8.51 0.46 23.52
C CYS A 212 -9.37 1.55 24.19
N TRP A 213 -10.15 2.33 23.42
CA TRP A 213 -10.95 3.44 23.98
C TRP A 213 -12.21 3.00 24.72
N ARG A 214 -12.67 1.75 24.55
CA ARG A 214 -13.78 1.19 25.34
C ARG A 214 -13.24 0.68 26.67
N GLU A 215 -13.79 1.19 27.77
CA GLU A 215 -13.40 0.78 29.13
C GLU A 215 -14.10 -0.52 29.57
N GLU A 216 -15.35 -0.72 29.12
CA GLU A 216 -16.22 -1.84 29.53
C GLU A 216 -16.06 -3.11 28.67
N HIS A 217 -15.25 -3.05 27.61
CA HIS A 217 -14.95 -4.21 26.74
C HIS A 217 -13.49 -4.61 26.92
N GLU A 218 -13.19 -5.90 26.71
CA GLU A 218 -11.82 -6.41 26.73
C GLU A 218 -10.93 -5.58 25.78
N ALA A 219 -9.78 -5.13 26.28
CA ALA A 219 -8.81 -4.40 25.48
C ALA A 219 -8.32 -5.26 24.31
N VAL A 220 -7.90 -4.63 23.21
CA VAL A 220 -7.39 -5.35 22.03
C VAL A 220 -6.28 -6.34 22.41
N THR A 221 -6.49 -7.62 22.06
CA THR A 221 -5.50 -8.69 22.18
C THR A 221 -5.16 -9.24 20.80
N VAL A 222 -3.97 -9.82 20.65
CA VAL A 222 -3.55 -10.48 19.41
C VAL A 222 -4.54 -11.58 19.01
N GLU A 223 -5.10 -12.30 19.97
CA GLU A 223 -6.07 -13.38 19.74
C GLU A 223 -7.36 -12.87 19.10
N THR A 224 -7.94 -11.80 19.64
CA THR A 224 -9.17 -11.19 19.11
C THR A 224 -8.97 -10.67 17.68
N VAL A 225 -7.81 -10.08 17.45
CA VAL A 225 -7.39 -9.59 16.14
C VAL A 225 -7.26 -10.75 15.14
N VAL A 226 -6.60 -11.84 15.52
CA VAL A 226 -6.41 -13.04 14.67
C VAL A 226 -7.75 -13.70 14.33
N ALA A 227 -8.65 -13.86 15.30
CA ALA A 227 -9.97 -14.46 15.07
C ALA A 227 -10.78 -13.66 14.03
N THR A 228 -10.84 -12.34 14.17
CA THR A 228 -11.56 -11.46 13.25
C THR A 228 -10.87 -11.43 11.88
N MET A 229 -9.53 -11.45 11.83
CA MET A 229 -8.77 -11.56 10.58
C MET A 229 -9.10 -12.82 9.79
N HIS A 230 -9.28 -13.97 10.46
CA HIS A 230 -9.63 -15.22 9.78
C HIS A 230 -10.99 -15.12 9.08
N ALA A 231 -12.00 -14.58 9.75
CA ALA A 231 -13.31 -14.34 9.13
C ALA A 231 -13.23 -13.31 8.00
N ASN A 232 -12.43 -12.25 8.19
CA ASN A 232 -12.27 -11.17 7.21
C ASN A 232 -11.44 -11.59 5.99
N LYS A 233 -10.58 -12.60 6.10
CA LYS A 233 -9.74 -13.09 5.00
C LYS A 233 -10.57 -13.49 3.78
N ASP A 234 -11.64 -14.25 3.99
CA ASP A 234 -12.46 -14.72 2.87
C ASP A 234 -13.30 -13.60 2.26
N ASN A 235 -13.76 -12.64 3.08
CA ASN A 235 -14.42 -11.44 2.58
C ASN A 235 -13.45 -10.56 1.78
N ALA A 236 -12.20 -10.40 2.21
CA ALA A 236 -11.18 -9.66 1.49
C ALA A 236 -10.89 -10.29 0.12
N LYS A 237 -10.79 -11.61 0.05
CA LYS A 237 -10.63 -12.34 -1.22
C LYS A 237 -11.81 -12.14 -2.17
N ARG A 238 -13.05 -12.25 -1.66
CA ARG A 238 -14.26 -11.98 -2.44
C ARG A 238 -14.31 -10.55 -2.95
N LEU A 239 -13.92 -9.58 -2.10
CA LEU A 239 -13.83 -8.17 -2.50
C LEU A 239 -12.81 -7.98 -3.63
N VAL A 240 -11.61 -8.57 -3.50
CA VAL A 240 -10.59 -8.52 -4.56
C VAL A 240 -11.14 -9.09 -5.86
N GLU A 241 -11.73 -10.28 -5.82
CA GLU A 241 -12.30 -10.93 -7.00
C GLU A 241 -13.43 -10.12 -7.64
N ALA A 242 -14.27 -9.48 -6.83
CA ALA A 242 -15.36 -8.63 -7.31
C ALA A 242 -14.87 -7.31 -7.94
N VAL A 243 -13.78 -6.73 -7.44
CA VAL A 243 -13.28 -5.41 -7.88
C VAL A 243 -12.33 -5.50 -9.07
N ILE A 244 -11.62 -6.64 -9.24
CA ILE A 244 -10.64 -6.80 -10.34
C ILE A 244 -11.22 -6.48 -11.73
N PRO A 245 -12.43 -6.93 -12.13
CA PRO A 245 -12.95 -6.64 -13.46
C PRO A 245 -13.08 -5.14 -13.75
N ASP A 246 -13.67 -4.38 -12.82
CA ASP A 246 -13.87 -2.94 -12.98
C ASP A 246 -12.53 -2.19 -12.91
N LEU A 247 -11.65 -2.61 -11.99
CA LEU A 247 -10.33 -2.01 -11.85
C LEU A 247 -9.47 -2.26 -13.09
N GLU A 248 -9.55 -3.43 -13.71
CA GLU A 248 -8.81 -3.77 -14.93
C GLU A 248 -9.21 -2.89 -16.12
N VAL A 249 -10.51 -2.61 -16.26
CA VAL A 249 -10.99 -1.63 -17.26
C VAL A 249 -10.43 -0.25 -16.95
N ALA A 250 -10.52 0.17 -15.69
CA ALA A 250 -10.09 1.50 -15.25
C ALA A 250 -8.58 1.74 -15.40
N VAL A 251 -7.72 0.76 -15.08
CA VAL A 251 -6.24 0.91 -15.18
C VAL A 251 -5.71 0.84 -16.62
N LYS A 252 -6.52 0.37 -17.57
CA LYS A 252 -6.20 0.38 -19.00
C LYS A 252 -6.49 1.72 -19.64
N ASP A 253 -7.49 2.44 -19.15
CA ASP A 253 -7.73 3.83 -19.53
C ASP A 253 -6.74 4.74 -18.77
N LEU A 254 -5.63 5.06 -19.43
CA LEU A 254 -4.62 5.95 -18.84
C LEU A 254 -5.17 7.35 -18.57
N GLU A 255 -6.26 7.75 -19.25
CA GLU A 255 -6.97 9.00 -19.09
C GLU A 255 -8.08 8.96 -18.03
N ALA A 256 -8.21 7.85 -17.30
CA ALA A 256 -9.17 7.74 -16.22
C ALA A 256 -8.90 8.80 -15.13
N PRO A 257 -9.94 9.49 -14.59
CA PRO A 257 -9.79 10.62 -13.67
C PRO A 257 -8.96 10.32 -12.40
N PHE A 258 -8.88 9.07 -11.99
CA PHE A 258 -8.12 8.69 -10.80
C PHE A 258 -6.59 8.74 -11.02
N PHE A 259 -6.13 8.82 -12.27
CA PHE A 259 -4.73 9.10 -12.61
C PHE A 259 -4.37 10.60 -12.59
N ASP A 260 -5.35 11.51 -12.62
CA ASP A 260 -5.11 12.96 -12.77
C ASP A 260 -4.20 13.53 -11.69
N LYS A 261 -4.33 13.03 -10.45
CA LYS A 261 -3.55 13.52 -9.31
C LYS A 261 -2.16 12.88 -9.19
N ILE A 262 -1.85 11.87 -9.99
CA ILE A 262 -0.59 11.11 -9.90
C ILE A 262 0.24 11.16 -11.17
N ARG A 263 -0.37 11.35 -12.35
CA ARG A 263 0.36 11.40 -13.61
C ARG A 263 1.34 12.58 -13.62
N GLY A 264 2.63 12.31 -13.82
CA GLY A 264 3.66 13.35 -13.84
C GLY A 264 3.95 13.98 -12.47
N ALA A 265 3.34 13.49 -11.39
CA ALA A 265 3.53 14.03 -10.05
C ALA A 265 5.01 13.95 -9.62
N ALA A 266 5.75 12.91 -10.05
CA ALA A 266 7.15 12.74 -9.73
C ALA A 266 8.06 13.67 -10.56
N LYS A 267 7.70 13.91 -11.84
CA LYS A 267 8.49 14.76 -12.75
C LYS A 267 8.57 16.20 -12.25
N PHE A 268 7.45 16.77 -11.84
CA PHE A 268 7.36 18.18 -11.45
C PHE A 268 7.66 18.42 -9.96
N ALA A 269 7.94 17.36 -9.20
CA ALA A 269 8.24 17.46 -7.79
C ALA A 269 9.70 17.79 -7.48
N VAL A 270 10.63 17.57 -8.43
CA VAL A 270 12.07 17.70 -8.16
C VAL A 270 12.47 19.17 -8.02
N MET A 271 13.04 19.51 -6.86
CA MET A 271 13.51 20.87 -6.55
C MET A 271 15.03 21.02 -6.67
N THR A 272 15.79 19.92 -6.60
CA THR A 272 17.24 19.97 -6.80
C THR A 272 17.55 20.43 -8.23
N ALA A 273 18.39 21.45 -8.37
CA ALA A 273 18.81 21.93 -9.68
C ALA A 273 19.42 20.77 -10.51
N PRO A 274 19.07 20.60 -11.79
CA PRO A 274 19.45 19.42 -12.59
C PRO A 274 20.96 19.14 -12.61
N GLU A 275 21.81 20.17 -12.58
CA GLU A 275 23.28 20.08 -12.53
C GLU A 275 23.85 19.74 -11.14
N LYS A 276 23.00 19.73 -10.11
CA LYS A 276 23.35 19.38 -8.72
C LYS A 276 22.78 18.03 -8.28
N VAL A 277 21.94 17.40 -9.09
CA VAL A 277 21.43 16.04 -8.81
C VAL A 277 22.60 15.06 -8.89
N LEU A 278 22.81 14.30 -7.82
CA LEU A 278 23.85 13.28 -7.81
C LEU A 278 23.52 12.17 -8.83
N PRO A 279 24.47 11.72 -9.67
CA PRO A 279 24.22 10.70 -10.69
C PRO A 279 23.59 9.42 -10.14
N GLU A 280 24.04 8.95 -8.97
CA GLU A 280 23.51 7.75 -8.31
C GLU A 280 22.09 7.96 -7.79
N ALA A 281 21.73 9.20 -7.41
CA ALA A 281 20.37 9.55 -7.03
C ALA A 281 19.44 9.58 -8.24
N ALA A 282 19.88 10.18 -9.34
CA ALA A 282 19.15 10.19 -10.61
C ALA A 282 18.91 8.76 -11.12
N GLU A 283 19.94 7.91 -11.11
CA GLU A 283 19.81 6.50 -11.52
C GLU A 283 18.84 5.73 -10.63
N ARG A 284 18.92 5.91 -9.32
CA ARG A 284 18.01 5.26 -8.37
C ARG A 284 16.54 5.65 -8.62
N VAL A 285 16.24 6.92 -8.85
CA VAL A 285 14.85 7.37 -9.12
C VAL A 285 14.41 6.97 -10.53
N ARG A 286 15.31 6.95 -11.52
CA ARG A 286 15.05 6.47 -12.88
C ARG A 286 14.60 5.00 -12.92
N TYR A 287 14.92 4.20 -11.90
CA TYR A 287 14.35 2.86 -11.74
C TYR A 287 12.81 2.87 -11.72
N LEU A 288 12.20 3.88 -11.09
CA LEU A 288 10.75 4.06 -11.01
C LEU A 288 10.17 4.70 -12.27
N HIS A 289 10.91 5.69 -12.80
CA HIS A 289 10.47 6.54 -13.90
C HIS A 289 11.51 6.59 -15.02
N PRO A 290 11.67 5.50 -15.80
CA PRO A 290 12.66 5.45 -16.88
C PRO A 290 12.43 6.50 -17.96
N GLN A 291 11.21 7.01 -18.08
CA GLN A 291 10.80 8.05 -19.02
C GLN A 291 11.18 9.49 -18.59
N TYR A 292 11.65 9.69 -17.35
CA TYR A 292 12.02 11.01 -16.84
C TYR A 292 13.52 11.19 -16.76
N THR A 293 13.96 12.41 -17.07
CA THR A 293 15.36 12.84 -16.95
C THR A 293 15.48 13.76 -15.74
N TYR A 294 16.26 13.35 -14.76
CA TYR A 294 16.40 14.06 -13.48
C TYR A 294 17.71 14.83 -13.32
N ALA A 295 18.71 14.56 -14.16
CA ALA A 295 19.99 15.27 -14.17
C ALA A 295 20.19 15.99 -15.50
N ALA A 296 21.07 16.99 -15.54
CA ALA A 296 21.47 17.61 -16.80
C ALA A 296 22.07 16.54 -17.75
N THR A 297 21.63 16.54 -19.00
CA THR A 297 22.32 15.81 -20.07
C THR A 297 23.55 16.62 -20.44
N ASN A 298 24.75 16.09 -20.18
CA ASN A 298 26.00 16.65 -20.71
C ASN A 298 25.99 16.66 -22.24
#